data_AF-A0A4R0UK01-F1
#
_entry.id   AF-A0A4R0UK01-F1
#
_cell.length_a   1.000
_cell.length_b   1.000
_cell.length_c   1.000
_cell.angle_alpha   90.00
_cell.angle_beta   90.00
_cell.angle_gamma   90.00
#
_symmetry.space_group_name_H-M   'P 1'
#
loop_
_entity.id
_entity.type
_entity.pdbx_description
1 polymer ?
#
loop_
_entity_poly.entity_id
_entity_poly.type
_entity_poly.pdbx_seq_one_letter_code
_entity_poly.pdbx_strand_id
1 'polypeptide(L)'
;MAGSYGTEDSQNERYRLSFTVGGLLAEQGRIIAALFSGNRSEHVNPDSNPANRTTEAKHEIGERITRIRKQAVEENVLSIRTRSANSRVVSEVLKRLSALTETEIHYLADDDTPASDRQALMWVAMCRYYALVGEFANEVLRERYLMGFSTLTKDDYDRFIQAQSMWHPELEELSALTAGKLRSNVFKAMSEAELWEKESDTLLPSLLSKSVTAILENRPESFRFFPTRER
;
A
#
# COMPACT_ATOMS: atom_id res chain seq x y z
N MET A 1 -8.28 -2.62 18.33
CA MET A 1 -9.07 -3.18 17.22
C MET A 1 -8.60 -2.53 15.94
N ALA A 2 -7.63 -3.14 15.26
CA ALA A 2 -7.01 -2.61 14.05
C ALA A 2 -7.98 -2.78 12.87
N GLY A 3 -8.88 -1.82 12.67
CA GLY A 3 -9.65 -1.75 11.43
C GLY A 3 -8.74 -1.21 10.32
N SER A 4 -8.38 -2.04 9.33
CA SER A 4 -7.93 -1.52 8.03
C SER A 4 -9.15 -1.31 7.19
N TYR A 5 -9.37 -0.06 6.83
CA TYR A 5 -10.51 0.36 6.06
C TYR A 5 -10.12 0.29 4.58
N GLY A 6 -10.02 -0.93 4.04
CA GLY A 6 -9.78 -1.11 2.61
C GLY A 6 -8.94 -2.32 2.20
N THR A 7 -8.59 -3.23 3.10
CA THR A 7 -7.98 -4.51 2.70
C THR A 7 -8.92 -5.27 1.78
N GLU A 8 -8.41 -5.67 0.63
CA GLU A 8 -9.11 -6.51 -0.34
C GLU A 8 -8.92 -7.98 0.06
N ASP A 9 -9.99 -8.76 0.09
CA ASP A 9 -9.95 -10.21 0.32
C ASP A 9 -10.13 -10.90 -1.04
N SER A 10 -9.07 -11.53 -1.54
CA SER A 10 -8.97 -12.03 -2.91
C SER A 10 -9.64 -13.37 -3.14
N GLN A 11 -10.08 -14.08 -2.09
CA GLN A 11 -10.57 -15.45 -2.26
C GLN A 11 -11.89 -15.55 -3.05
N ASN A 12 -12.59 -14.44 -3.34
CA ASN A 12 -13.78 -14.46 -4.20
C ASN A 12 -14.16 -13.10 -4.82
N GLU A 13 -13.28 -12.09 -4.75
CA GLU A 13 -13.54 -10.74 -5.27
C GLU A 13 -12.61 -10.38 -6.44
N ARG A 14 -13.14 -9.58 -7.37
CA ARG A 14 -12.40 -9.06 -8.54
C ARG A 14 -11.27 -8.14 -8.08
N TYR A 15 -10.05 -8.34 -8.58
CA TYR A 15 -8.89 -7.53 -8.22
C TYR A 15 -9.07 -6.03 -8.56
N ARG A 16 -8.63 -5.17 -7.65
CA ARG A 16 -8.45 -3.73 -7.90
C ARG A 16 -7.21 -3.47 -8.74
N LEU A 17 -7.40 -3.23 -10.04
CA LEU A 17 -6.31 -2.96 -10.99
C LEU A 17 -6.02 -1.46 -11.16
N SER A 18 -6.29 -0.63 -10.13
CA SER A 18 -6.20 0.84 -10.24
C SER A 18 -4.84 1.43 -9.93
N PHE A 19 -3.82 0.63 -9.59
CA PHE A 19 -2.47 1.06 -9.21
C PHE A 19 -1.63 1.53 -10.41
N THR A 20 -2.18 2.46 -11.20
CA THR A 20 -1.55 3.00 -12.41
C THR A 20 -0.78 4.30 -12.14
N VAL A 21 -0.88 4.86 -10.93
CA VAL A 21 -0.29 6.15 -10.55
C VAL A 21 0.94 5.95 -9.66
N GLY A 22 2.10 6.36 -10.16
CA GLY A 22 3.35 6.35 -9.38
C GLY A 22 3.90 4.96 -9.05
N GLY A 23 5.07 4.93 -8.42
CA GLY A 23 5.63 3.72 -7.80
C GLY A 23 5.04 3.54 -6.40
N LEU A 24 5.89 3.65 -5.39
CA LEU A 24 5.60 3.49 -3.96
C LEU A 24 4.92 4.71 -3.34
N LEU A 25 5.28 5.92 -3.79
CA LEU A 25 4.75 7.22 -3.31
C LEU A 25 5.07 7.50 -1.82
N ALA A 26 6.27 7.15 -1.35
CA ALA A 26 6.66 7.26 0.06
C ALA A 26 6.54 8.70 0.62
N GLU A 27 7.11 9.68 -0.09
CA GLU A 27 7.09 11.08 0.37
C GLU A 27 5.68 11.68 0.33
N GLN A 28 4.90 11.37 -0.72
CA GLN A 28 3.51 11.82 -0.80
C GLN A 28 2.64 11.15 0.28
N GLY A 29 2.94 9.88 0.60
CA GLY A 29 2.37 9.13 1.72
C GLY A 29 2.57 9.86 3.04
N ARG A 30 3.81 10.24 3.36
CA ARG A 30 4.15 11.03 4.55
C ARG A 30 3.39 12.35 4.62
N ILE A 31 3.43 13.16 3.56
CA ILE A 31 2.79 14.48 3.53
C ILE A 31 1.28 14.37 3.77
N ILE A 32 0.61 13.40 3.13
CA ILE A 32 -0.82 13.21 3.31
C ILE A 32 -1.12 12.60 4.68
N ALA A 33 -0.28 11.69 5.18
CA ALA A 33 -0.41 11.13 6.52
C ALA A 33 -0.33 12.22 7.61
N ALA A 34 0.49 13.26 7.44
CA ALA A 34 0.53 14.40 8.36
C ALA A 34 -0.83 15.14 8.47
N LEU A 35 -1.61 15.19 7.39
CA LEU A 35 -2.96 15.78 7.39
C LEU A 35 -3.98 14.93 8.18
N PHE A 36 -3.69 13.65 8.41
CA PHE A 36 -4.51 12.81 9.30
C PHE A 36 -4.34 13.27 10.75
N SER A 37 -3.15 13.65 11.20
CA SER A 37 -2.88 14.09 12.58
C SER A 37 -3.43 15.49 12.88
N GLY A 38 -3.41 16.41 11.91
CA GLY A 38 -3.91 17.78 12.09
C GLY A 38 -5.43 17.91 12.16
N ASN A 39 -6.19 16.93 11.67
CA ASN A 39 -7.66 16.95 11.62
C ASN A 39 -8.33 16.30 12.84
N ARG A 40 -7.67 16.31 14.01
CA ARG A 40 -8.14 15.63 15.24
C ARG A 40 -9.28 16.34 15.99
N SER A 41 -9.92 17.35 15.40
CA SER A 41 -10.97 18.12 16.09
C SER A 41 -12.37 17.49 15.95
N GLU A 42 -12.86 17.09 17.12
CA GLU A 42 -14.24 17.22 17.63
C GLU A 42 -15.34 16.38 16.97
N HIS A 43 -15.56 15.16 17.47
CA HIS A 43 -16.89 14.67 17.92
C HIS A 43 -16.77 13.23 18.46
N VAL A 44 -16.35 13.09 19.72
CA VAL A 44 -16.62 11.85 20.46
C VAL A 44 -17.95 12.04 21.16
N ASN A 45 -19.03 11.49 20.59
CA ASN A 45 -20.32 11.41 21.27
C ASN A 45 -20.24 10.22 22.27
N PRO A 46 -20.29 10.44 23.60
CA PRO A 46 -20.00 9.38 24.57
C PRO A 46 -21.06 8.27 24.66
N ASP A 47 -22.21 8.44 23.99
CA ASP A 47 -23.42 7.64 24.22
C ASP A 47 -23.78 6.65 23.09
N SER A 48 -22.84 6.28 22.20
CA SER A 48 -23.19 5.35 21.11
C SER A 48 -23.20 3.87 21.53
N ASN A 49 -24.33 3.22 21.23
CA ASN A 49 -24.62 1.80 21.44
C ASN A 49 -23.55 0.91 20.76
N PRO A 50 -23.00 -0.14 21.41
CA PRO A 50 -21.95 -1.02 20.85
C PRO A 50 -22.20 -1.55 19.44
N ALA A 51 -23.45 -1.80 19.05
CA ALA A 51 -23.82 -2.29 17.72
C ALA A 51 -23.67 -1.24 16.61
N ASN A 52 -23.66 0.06 16.93
CA ASN A 52 -23.57 1.15 15.95
C ASN A 52 -22.12 1.65 15.74
N ARG A 53 -21.21 1.32 16.67
CA ARG A 53 -19.81 1.80 16.66
C ARG A 53 -19.02 1.44 15.39
N THR A 54 -19.25 0.28 14.80
CA THR A 54 -18.51 -0.15 13.60
C THR A 54 -18.97 0.58 12.33
N THR A 55 -20.26 0.87 12.22
CA THR A 55 -20.83 1.63 11.09
C THR A 55 -20.49 3.12 11.21
N GLU A 56 -20.59 3.67 12.42
CA GLU A 56 -20.20 5.04 12.75
C GLU A 56 -18.70 5.27 12.48
N ALA A 57 -17.82 4.36 12.91
CA ALA A 57 -16.38 4.47 12.66
C ALA A 57 -16.01 4.39 11.17
N LYS A 58 -16.69 3.53 10.38
CA LYS A 58 -16.50 3.46 8.93
C LYS A 58 -16.93 4.77 8.25
N HIS A 59 -18.05 5.34 8.67
CA HIS A 59 -18.57 6.60 8.14
C HIS A 59 -17.64 7.79 8.46
N GLU A 60 -17.19 7.89 9.72
CA GLU A 60 -16.29 8.94 10.19
C GLU A 60 -14.96 8.95 9.41
N ILE A 61 -14.41 7.78 9.12
CA ILE A 61 -13.18 7.63 8.34
C ILE A 61 -13.42 8.03 6.88
N GLY A 62 -14.55 7.65 6.29
CA GLY A 62 -14.94 8.07 4.94
C GLY A 62 -15.05 9.59 4.81
N GLU A 63 -15.64 10.24 5.82
CA GLU A 63 -15.74 11.71 5.89
C GLU A 63 -14.36 12.36 6.05
N ARG A 64 -13.52 11.82 6.95
CA ARG A 64 -12.15 12.30 7.16
C ARG A 64 -11.30 12.20 5.88
N ILE A 65 -11.35 11.07 5.17
CA ILE A 65 -10.67 10.88 3.88
C ILE A 65 -11.17 11.91 2.86
N THR A 66 -12.48 12.19 2.83
CA THR A 66 -13.06 13.17 1.90
C THR A 66 -12.59 14.59 2.20
N ARG A 67 -12.53 14.99 3.47
CA ARG A 67 -11.98 16.28 3.91
C ARG A 67 -10.50 16.42 3.53
N ILE A 68 -9.68 15.41 3.87
CA ILE A 68 -8.24 15.40 3.56
C ILE A 68 -8.02 15.47 2.05
N ARG A 69 -8.80 14.72 1.25
CA ARG A 69 -8.71 14.78 -0.21
C ARG A 69 -8.97 16.19 -0.72
N LYS A 70 -10.03 16.84 -0.25
CA LYS A 70 -10.39 18.20 -0.66
C LYS A 70 -9.25 19.16 -0.32
N GLN A 71 -8.80 19.14 0.93
CA GLN A 71 -7.69 19.98 1.42
C GLN A 71 -6.41 19.77 0.58
N ALA A 72 -5.95 18.53 0.44
CA ALA A 72 -4.70 18.21 -0.26
C ALA A 72 -4.71 18.63 -1.74
N VAL A 73 -5.88 18.58 -2.39
CA VAL A 73 -6.04 19.01 -3.78
C VAL A 73 -6.13 20.52 -3.91
N GLU A 74 -6.87 21.19 -3.03
CA GLU A 74 -7.08 22.65 -3.05
C GLU A 74 -5.82 23.42 -2.65
N GLU A 75 -5.13 22.97 -1.60
CA GLU A 75 -3.90 23.59 -1.10
C GLU A 75 -2.65 23.16 -1.88
N ASN A 76 -2.79 22.21 -2.82
CA ASN A 76 -1.68 21.63 -3.59
C ASN A 76 -0.49 21.21 -2.71
N VAL A 77 -0.77 20.50 -1.60
CA VAL A 77 0.23 20.13 -0.58
C VAL A 77 1.40 19.30 -1.15
N LEU A 78 1.17 18.59 -2.26
CA LEU A 78 2.20 17.82 -2.95
C LEU A 78 3.05 18.65 -3.94
N SER A 79 2.73 19.94 -4.10
CA SER A 79 3.37 20.87 -5.04
C SER A 79 3.43 20.34 -6.49
N ILE A 80 2.36 19.67 -6.93
CA ILE A 80 2.28 19.09 -8.28
C ILE A 80 1.76 20.14 -9.27
N ARG A 81 2.43 20.26 -10.42
CA ARG A 81 2.19 21.32 -11.42
C ARG A 81 0.76 21.41 -11.92
N THR A 82 0.09 20.28 -12.15
CA THR A 82 -1.27 20.28 -12.71
C THR A 82 -2.26 19.70 -11.70
N ARG A 83 -3.43 20.35 -11.58
CA ARG A 83 -4.50 19.92 -10.68
C ARG A 83 -4.95 18.48 -10.96
N SER A 84 -4.97 18.07 -12.23
CA SER A 84 -5.35 16.71 -12.64
C SER A 84 -4.30 15.66 -12.25
N ALA A 85 -3.00 15.97 -12.30
CA ALA A 85 -1.97 15.08 -11.77
C ALA A 85 -2.00 15.04 -10.24
N ASN A 86 -2.16 16.21 -9.59
CA ASN A 86 -2.27 16.29 -8.13
C ASN A 86 -3.42 15.43 -7.62
N SER A 87 -4.62 15.61 -8.18
CA SER A 87 -5.82 14.85 -7.79
C SER A 87 -5.64 13.34 -7.93
N ARG A 88 -4.97 12.87 -9.00
CA ARG A 88 -4.66 11.45 -9.20
C ARG A 88 -3.70 10.91 -8.14
N VAL A 89 -2.61 11.63 -7.84
CA VAL A 89 -1.64 11.21 -6.83
C VAL A 89 -2.25 11.22 -5.44
N VAL A 90 -2.96 12.29 -5.06
CA VAL A 90 -3.67 12.38 -3.77
C VAL A 90 -4.66 11.21 -3.61
N SER A 91 -5.45 10.92 -4.65
CA SER A 91 -6.41 9.82 -4.61
C SER A 91 -5.74 8.46 -4.43
N GLU A 92 -4.63 8.22 -5.12
CA GLU A 92 -3.87 6.97 -4.99
C GLU A 92 -3.24 6.81 -3.61
N VAL A 93 -2.65 7.87 -3.07
CA VAL A 93 -2.06 7.84 -1.73
C VAL A 93 -3.15 7.57 -0.68
N LEU A 94 -4.29 8.27 -0.75
CA LEU A 94 -5.38 8.07 0.21
C LEU A 94 -5.95 6.64 0.19
N LYS A 95 -6.00 6.00 -0.98
CA LYS A 95 -6.38 4.59 -1.10
C LYS A 95 -5.42 3.70 -0.30
N ARG A 96 -4.11 3.85 -0.52
CA ARG A 96 -3.10 3.04 0.19
C ARG A 96 -3.11 3.31 1.69
N LEU A 97 -3.16 4.58 2.10
CA LEU A 97 -3.22 4.95 3.52
C LEU A 97 -4.46 4.39 4.22
N SER A 98 -5.59 4.19 3.53
CA SER A 98 -6.79 3.61 4.15
C SER A 98 -6.61 2.13 4.55
N ALA A 99 -5.63 1.44 3.97
CA ALA A 99 -5.25 0.07 4.34
C ALA A 99 -4.29 0.01 5.55
N LEU A 100 -3.80 1.15 6.03
CA LEU A 100 -2.99 1.27 7.24
C LEU A 100 -3.85 1.55 8.48
N THR A 101 -3.35 1.11 9.62
CA THR A 101 -3.88 1.42 10.95
C THR A 101 -3.51 2.84 11.37
N GLU A 102 -4.19 3.38 12.38
CA GLU A 102 -3.87 4.72 12.89
C GLU A 102 -2.43 4.81 13.41
N THR A 103 -1.92 3.77 14.07
CA THR A 103 -0.53 3.68 14.54
C THR A 103 0.46 3.74 13.39
N GLU A 104 0.19 3.01 12.30
CA GLU A 104 1.03 3.03 11.09
C GLU A 104 0.99 4.39 10.39
N ILE A 105 -0.18 5.02 10.29
CA ILE A 105 -0.33 6.37 9.71
C ILE A 105 0.42 7.41 10.55
N HIS A 106 0.32 7.34 11.88
CA HIS A 106 1.02 8.27 12.76
C HIS A 106 2.53 8.13 12.64
N TYR A 107 3.04 6.89 12.66
CA TYR A 107 4.46 6.63 12.46
C TYR A 107 4.95 7.07 11.08
N LEU A 108 4.17 6.83 10.01
CA LEU A 108 4.49 7.29 8.66
C LEU A 108 4.61 8.83 8.59
N ALA A 109 3.77 9.56 9.33
CA ALA A 109 3.70 11.01 9.33
C ALA A 109 4.79 11.69 10.18
N ASP A 110 5.33 10.98 11.17
CA ASP A 110 6.33 11.51 12.10
C ASP A 110 7.60 11.93 11.34
N ASP A 111 8.11 13.13 11.66
CA ASP A 111 9.28 13.72 11.01
C ASP A 111 10.56 12.93 11.31
N ASP A 112 10.65 12.29 12.47
CA ASP A 112 11.79 11.48 12.91
C ASP A 112 11.81 10.08 12.28
N THR A 113 10.75 9.68 11.56
CA THR A 113 10.68 8.36 10.93
C THR A 113 11.67 8.24 9.77
N PRO A 114 12.55 7.22 9.76
CA PRO A 114 13.51 6.99 8.68
C PRO A 114 12.83 6.79 7.32
N ALA A 115 13.50 7.20 6.24
CA ALA A 115 12.99 7.04 4.87
C ALA A 115 12.70 5.56 4.53
N SER A 116 13.58 4.64 4.92
CA SER A 116 13.43 3.19 4.77
C SER A 116 12.14 2.67 5.42
N ASP A 117 11.78 3.21 6.57
CA ASP A 117 10.61 2.79 7.33
C ASP A 117 9.32 3.31 6.66
N ARG A 118 9.35 4.54 6.13
CA ARG A 118 8.25 5.09 5.31
C ARG A 118 8.05 4.28 4.03
N GLN A 119 9.14 3.89 3.37
CA GLN A 119 9.11 3.04 2.18
C GLN A 119 8.51 1.67 2.50
N ALA A 120 8.96 1.02 3.58
CA ALA A 120 8.42 -0.27 4.03
C ALA A 120 6.92 -0.19 4.35
N LEU A 121 6.48 0.85 5.07
CA LEU A 121 5.05 1.03 5.38
C LEU A 121 4.21 1.30 4.13
N MET A 122 4.72 2.05 3.16
CA MET A 122 4.01 2.29 1.91
C MET A 122 3.97 1.06 1.00
N TRP A 123 4.96 0.17 1.11
CA TRP A 123 4.92 -1.15 0.46
C TRP A 123 3.83 -2.02 1.07
N VAL A 124 3.77 -2.08 2.41
CA VAL A 124 2.69 -2.75 3.14
C VAL A 124 1.33 -2.18 2.76
N ALA A 125 1.19 -0.85 2.70
CA ALA A 125 -0.04 -0.19 2.31
C ALA A 125 -0.50 -0.60 0.89
N MET A 126 0.44 -0.67 -0.06
CA MET A 126 0.17 -1.10 -1.43
C MET A 126 -0.26 -2.58 -1.48
N CYS A 127 0.47 -3.47 -0.80
CA CYS A 127 0.16 -4.91 -0.74
C CYS A 127 -1.19 -5.20 -0.08
N ARG A 128 -1.53 -4.46 0.99
CA ARG A 128 -2.81 -4.62 1.68
C ARG A 128 -3.99 -4.07 0.87
N TYR A 129 -3.80 -2.96 0.15
CA TYR A 129 -4.88 -2.32 -0.60
C TYR A 129 -5.17 -3.02 -1.95
N TYR A 130 -4.14 -3.59 -2.57
CA TYR A 130 -4.22 -4.30 -3.86
C TYR A 130 -3.84 -5.76 -3.67
N ALA A 131 -4.84 -6.64 -3.60
CA ALA A 131 -4.60 -8.05 -3.27
C ALA A 131 -3.64 -8.74 -4.26
N LEU A 132 -3.75 -8.42 -5.56
CA LEU A 132 -2.83 -8.92 -6.58
C LEU A 132 -1.36 -8.61 -6.26
N VAL A 133 -1.08 -7.43 -5.69
CA VAL A 133 0.29 -7.02 -5.32
C VAL A 133 0.73 -7.75 -4.06
N GLY A 134 -0.16 -7.90 -3.07
CA GLY A 134 0.12 -8.64 -1.84
C GLY A 134 0.39 -10.12 -2.09
N GLU A 135 -0.38 -10.74 -2.99
CA GLU A 135 -0.17 -12.12 -3.43
C GLU A 135 1.12 -12.28 -4.21
N PHE A 136 1.43 -11.38 -5.15
CA PHE A 136 2.72 -11.40 -5.84
C PHE A 136 3.89 -11.28 -4.84
N ALA A 137 3.74 -10.41 -3.83
CA ALA A 137 4.75 -10.23 -2.80
C ALA A 137 4.96 -11.52 -1.96
N ASN A 138 3.88 -12.20 -1.63
CA ASN A 138 3.91 -13.45 -0.85
C ASN A 138 4.40 -14.64 -1.69
N GLU A 139 3.76 -14.91 -2.83
CA GLU A 139 3.92 -16.14 -3.63
C GLU A 139 5.14 -16.11 -4.55
N VAL A 140 5.65 -14.94 -4.90
CA VAL A 140 6.78 -14.81 -5.84
C VAL A 140 7.97 -14.16 -5.17
N LEU A 141 7.82 -12.92 -4.67
CA LEU A 141 8.93 -12.18 -4.09
C LEU A 141 9.52 -12.89 -2.86
N ARG A 142 8.68 -13.22 -1.87
CA ARG A 142 9.13 -13.90 -0.66
C ARG A 142 9.54 -15.35 -0.94
N GLU A 143 8.73 -16.13 -1.66
CA GLU A 143 9.06 -17.53 -1.95
C GLU A 143 10.38 -17.68 -2.71
N ARG A 144 10.65 -16.83 -3.72
CA ARG A 144 11.94 -16.90 -4.42
C ARG A 144 13.11 -16.63 -3.51
N TYR A 145 12.98 -15.65 -2.61
CA TYR A 145 13.99 -15.36 -1.60
C TYR A 145 14.21 -16.54 -0.65
N LEU A 146 13.13 -17.19 -0.18
CA LEU A 146 13.22 -18.35 0.70
C LEU A 146 13.87 -19.56 0.01
N MET A 147 13.60 -19.76 -1.28
CA MET A 147 14.23 -20.78 -2.11
C MET A 147 15.70 -20.47 -2.47
N GLY A 148 16.20 -19.29 -2.11
CA GLY A 148 17.58 -18.88 -2.34
C GLY A 148 17.86 -18.38 -3.76
N PHE A 149 16.84 -18.05 -4.54
CA PHE A 149 17.04 -17.37 -5.81
C PHE A 149 17.55 -15.94 -5.57
N SER A 150 18.59 -15.54 -6.29
CA SER A 150 19.16 -14.20 -6.20
C SER A 150 18.43 -13.18 -7.09
N THR A 151 17.55 -13.62 -7.99
CA THR A 151 16.89 -12.75 -8.96
C THR A 151 15.37 -12.95 -9.01
N LEU A 152 14.67 -11.88 -9.39
CA LEU A 152 13.25 -11.85 -9.70
C LEU A 152 13.06 -11.01 -10.97
N THR A 153 12.55 -11.67 -12.01
CA THR A 153 12.48 -11.11 -13.36
C THR A 153 11.04 -10.72 -13.71
N LYS A 154 10.88 -9.91 -14.77
CA LYS A 154 9.55 -9.59 -15.31
C LYS A 154 8.80 -10.82 -15.80
N ASP A 155 9.50 -11.85 -16.26
CA ASP A 155 8.89 -13.11 -16.68
C ASP A 155 8.28 -13.88 -15.49
N ASP A 156 8.86 -13.75 -14.30
CA ASP A 156 8.29 -14.33 -13.08
C ASP A 156 6.95 -13.66 -12.72
N TYR A 157 6.84 -12.34 -12.93
CA TYR A 157 5.58 -11.61 -12.81
C TYR A 157 4.57 -12.05 -13.88
N ASP A 158 4.98 -12.18 -15.14
CA ASP A 158 4.09 -12.58 -16.22
C ASP A 158 3.51 -13.98 -15.99
N ARG A 159 4.33 -14.93 -15.49
CA ARG A 159 3.89 -16.27 -15.08
C ARG A 159 2.89 -16.22 -13.92
N PHE A 160 3.13 -15.36 -12.94
CA PHE A 160 2.20 -15.15 -11.83
C PHE A 160 0.84 -14.63 -12.32
N ILE A 161 0.83 -13.61 -13.20
CA ILE A 161 -0.42 -13.10 -13.78
C ILE A 161 -1.15 -14.19 -14.57
N GLN A 162 -0.44 -14.99 -15.35
CA GLN A 162 -1.02 -16.11 -16.10
C GLN A 162 -1.64 -17.17 -15.16
N ALA A 163 -1.02 -17.44 -14.02
CA ALA A 163 -1.57 -18.37 -13.04
C ALA A 163 -2.85 -17.81 -12.39
N GLN A 164 -2.84 -16.53 -12.01
CA GLN A 164 -4.01 -15.88 -11.40
C GLN A 164 -5.16 -15.71 -12.39
N SER A 165 -4.88 -15.52 -13.68
CA SER A 165 -5.93 -15.30 -14.70
C SER A 165 -6.86 -16.50 -14.89
N MET A 166 -6.45 -17.70 -14.46
CA MET A 166 -7.30 -18.91 -14.46
C MET A 166 -8.56 -18.75 -13.61
N TRP A 167 -8.52 -17.91 -12.57
CA TRP A 167 -9.63 -17.68 -11.64
C TRP A 167 -10.11 -16.22 -11.62
N HIS A 168 -9.32 -15.31 -12.19
CA HIS A 168 -9.57 -13.87 -12.24
C HIS A 168 -9.65 -13.37 -13.69
N PRO A 169 -10.82 -13.47 -14.36
CA PRO A 169 -10.97 -13.15 -15.78
C PRO A 169 -10.63 -11.70 -16.12
N GLU A 170 -10.74 -10.78 -15.16
CA GLU A 170 -10.33 -9.39 -15.33
C GLU A 170 -8.85 -9.21 -15.67
N LEU A 171 -7.99 -10.21 -15.37
CA LEU A 171 -6.59 -10.21 -15.76
C LEU A 171 -6.41 -10.59 -17.24
N GLU A 172 -7.26 -11.44 -17.80
CA GLU A 172 -7.27 -11.77 -19.24
C GLU A 172 -7.82 -10.62 -20.09
N GLU A 173 -8.75 -9.85 -19.53
CA GLU A 173 -9.35 -8.67 -20.16
C GLU A 173 -8.38 -7.47 -20.27
N LEU A 174 -7.19 -7.54 -19.64
CA LEU A 174 -6.23 -6.45 -19.64
C LEU A 174 -5.64 -6.20 -21.04
N SER A 175 -5.71 -4.94 -21.48
CA SER A 175 -4.91 -4.52 -22.63
C SER A 175 -3.42 -4.65 -22.34
N ALA A 176 -2.60 -4.91 -23.37
CA ALA A 176 -1.15 -4.99 -23.23
C ALA A 176 -0.52 -3.71 -22.62
N LEU A 177 -1.10 -2.54 -22.91
CA LEU A 177 -0.68 -1.27 -22.33
C LEU A 177 -0.96 -1.22 -20.82
N THR A 178 -2.15 -1.66 -20.39
CA THR A 178 -2.53 -1.70 -18.97
C THR A 178 -1.67 -2.71 -18.22
N ALA A 179 -1.55 -3.94 -18.73
CA ALA A 179 -0.72 -4.99 -18.13
C ALA A 179 0.75 -4.53 -17.97
N GLY A 180 1.33 -3.95 -19.02
CA GLY A 180 2.67 -3.39 -18.97
C GLY A 180 2.82 -2.26 -17.94
N LYS A 181 1.77 -1.43 -17.78
CA LYS A 181 1.76 -0.34 -16.79
C LYS A 181 1.67 -0.85 -15.35
N LEU A 182 0.83 -1.85 -15.08
CA LEU A 182 0.73 -2.48 -13.76
C LEU A 182 2.06 -3.10 -13.35
N ARG A 183 2.66 -3.90 -14.25
CA ARG A 183 3.98 -4.49 -14.04
C ARG A 183 5.04 -3.43 -13.76
N SER A 184 5.11 -2.40 -14.61
CA SER A 184 6.06 -1.29 -14.45
C SER A 184 5.94 -0.63 -13.07
N ASN A 185 4.72 -0.43 -12.58
CA ASN A 185 4.49 0.21 -11.29
C ASN A 185 4.83 -0.71 -10.10
N VAL A 186 4.56 -2.02 -10.18
CA VAL A 186 4.95 -2.99 -9.13
C VAL A 186 6.47 -3.04 -8.99
N PHE A 187 7.20 -3.24 -10.09
CA PHE A 187 8.67 -3.27 -10.05
C PHE A 187 9.27 -1.94 -9.61
N LYS A 188 8.68 -0.82 -10.03
CA LYS A 188 9.10 0.50 -9.56
C LYS A 188 8.87 0.65 -8.05
N ALA A 189 7.73 0.20 -7.52
CA ALA A 189 7.45 0.24 -6.09
C ALA A 189 8.41 -0.65 -5.28
N MET A 190 8.75 -1.84 -5.78
CA MET A 190 9.74 -2.72 -5.16
C MET A 190 11.14 -2.12 -5.15
N SER A 191 11.54 -1.47 -6.25
CA SER A 191 12.83 -0.76 -6.32
C SER A 191 12.88 0.41 -5.35
N GLU A 192 11.82 1.22 -5.29
CA GLU A 192 11.70 2.32 -4.32
C GLU A 192 11.59 1.85 -2.87
N ALA A 193 11.22 0.58 -2.63
CA ALA A 193 11.18 -0.06 -1.32
C ALA A 193 12.44 -0.85 -0.98
N GLU A 194 13.48 -0.77 -1.81
CA GLU A 194 14.76 -1.47 -1.64
C GLU A 194 14.62 -3.00 -1.55
N LEU A 195 13.62 -3.56 -2.25
CA LEU A 195 13.37 -5.02 -2.31
C LEU A 195 13.91 -5.66 -3.59
N TRP A 196 14.23 -4.84 -4.59
CA TRP A 196 14.65 -5.29 -5.92
C TRP A 196 15.53 -4.25 -6.62
N GLU A 197 16.64 -4.68 -7.22
CA GLU A 197 17.54 -3.84 -8.01
C GLU A 197 17.30 -4.03 -9.51
N LYS A 198 17.13 -2.92 -10.23
CA LYS A 198 16.66 -2.92 -11.61
C LYS A 198 17.70 -3.37 -12.62
N GLU A 199 18.96 -3.04 -12.39
CA GLU A 199 20.06 -3.25 -13.33
C GLU A 199 20.41 -4.72 -13.47
N SER A 200 20.22 -5.49 -12.40
CA SER A 200 20.65 -6.87 -12.26
C SER A 200 19.50 -7.85 -12.02
N ASP A 201 18.25 -7.36 -11.98
CA ASP A 201 17.06 -8.09 -11.52
C ASP A 201 17.25 -8.74 -10.13
N THR A 202 18.13 -8.17 -9.28
CA THR A 202 18.53 -8.77 -8.01
C THR A 202 17.47 -8.59 -6.94
N LEU A 203 17.16 -9.69 -6.23
CA LEU A 203 16.35 -9.66 -5.02
C LEU A 203 17.18 -9.20 -3.84
N LEU A 204 16.67 -8.20 -3.10
CA LEU A 204 17.32 -7.66 -1.93
C LEU A 204 16.59 -8.12 -0.66
N PRO A 205 17.30 -8.63 0.36
CA PRO A 205 16.66 -8.98 1.63
C PRO A 205 16.12 -7.72 2.32
N SER A 206 14.94 -7.82 2.93
CA SER A 206 14.36 -6.70 3.65
C SER A 206 14.95 -6.58 5.06
N LEU A 207 15.48 -5.39 5.38
CA LEU A 207 16.02 -5.05 6.69
C LEU A 207 15.05 -4.13 7.44
N LEU A 208 13.95 -4.70 7.96
CA LEU A 208 12.97 -3.94 8.74
C LEU A 208 13.57 -3.45 10.06
N SER A 209 13.33 -2.18 10.37
CA SER A 209 13.71 -1.61 11.67
C SER A 209 12.96 -2.28 12.81
N LYS A 210 13.46 -2.13 14.05
CA LYS A 210 12.75 -2.61 15.25
C LYS A 210 11.37 -1.95 15.39
N SER A 211 11.27 -0.66 15.06
CA SER A 211 10.03 0.11 15.13
C SER A 211 9.00 -0.42 14.15
N VAL A 212 9.36 -0.61 12.88
CA VAL A 212 8.47 -1.18 11.86
C VAL A 212 8.06 -2.60 12.25
N THR A 213 9.01 -3.42 12.71
CA THR A 213 8.73 -4.79 13.16
C THR A 213 7.67 -4.78 14.27
N ALA A 214 7.86 -3.98 15.33
CA ALA A 214 6.91 -3.89 16.44
C ALA A 214 5.53 -3.35 16.01
N ILE A 215 5.48 -2.42 15.06
CA ILE A 215 4.22 -1.92 14.51
C ILE A 215 3.48 -3.04 13.75
N LEU A 216 4.21 -3.79 12.91
CA LEU A 216 3.64 -4.88 12.10
C LEU A 216 3.26 -6.13 12.91
N GLU A 217 3.75 -6.30 14.14
CA GLU A 217 3.30 -7.39 15.04
C GLU A 217 1.80 -7.32 15.35
N ASN A 218 1.17 -6.15 15.22
CA ASN A 218 -0.29 -6.04 15.32
C ASN A 218 -1.02 -6.75 14.17
N ARG A 219 -0.31 -7.01 13.06
CA ARG A 219 -0.77 -7.59 11.79
C ARG A 219 0.32 -8.44 11.12
N PRO A 220 0.69 -9.59 11.72
CA PRO A 220 1.85 -10.37 11.32
C PRO A 220 1.80 -10.88 9.87
N GLU A 221 0.62 -10.98 9.26
CA GLU A 221 0.48 -11.34 7.85
C GLU A 221 1.28 -10.40 6.92
N SER A 222 1.54 -9.17 7.36
CA SER A 222 2.28 -8.17 6.58
C SER A 222 3.77 -8.49 6.44
N PHE A 223 4.32 -9.34 7.30
CA PHE A 223 5.70 -9.83 7.13
C PHE A 223 5.86 -10.68 5.87
N ARG A 224 4.77 -11.29 5.37
CA ARG A 224 4.78 -12.10 4.15
C ARG A 224 5.03 -11.28 2.89
N PHE A 225 4.86 -9.96 2.94
CA PHE A 225 5.14 -9.08 1.81
C PHE A 225 6.62 -8.79 1.60
N PHE A 226 7.49 -9.27 2.51
CA PHE A 226 8.92 -8.96 2.48
C PHE A 226 9.76 -10.21 2.19
N PRO A 227 10.87 -10.06 1.43
CA PRO A 227 11.90 -11.08 1.27
C PRO A 227 12.74 -11.18 2.56
N THR A 228 12.16 -11.80 3.58
CA THR A 228 12.79 -12.04 4.87
C THR A 228 12.50 -13.47 5.33
N ARG A 229 13.46 -14.07 6.03
CA ARG A 229 13.20 -15.32 6.76
C ARG A 229 12.48 -14.93 8.04
N GLU A 230 11.32 -15.53 8.29
CA GLU A 230 10.59 -15.34 9.55
C GLU A 230 11.54 -15.47 10.75
N ARG A 231 11.40 -14.56 11.72
CA ARG A 231 12.14 -14.61 12.98
C ARG A 231 11.52 -15.62 13.93
#